data_AF-A0A1G7Y9Z7-F1
#
_entry.id   AF-A0A1G7Y9Z7-F1
#
_cell.length_a   1.000
_cell.length_b   1.000
_cell.length_c   1.000
_cell.angle_alpha   90.00
_cell.angle_beta   90.00
_cell.angle_gamma   90.00
#
_symmetry.space_group_name_H-M   'P 1'
#
loop_
_entity.id
_entity.type
_entity.pdbx_description
1 polymer ?
#
loop_
_entity_poly.entity_id
_entity_poly.type
_entity_poly.pdbx_seq_one_letter_code
_entity_poly.pdbx_strand_id
1 'polypeptide(L)' 'MLTVTLPDELEAEMLAAASRKGLSVEEYLAVICKEALSLEVDRERLQSYQSGRPGVSQDRADAWLSDLAAGKWSECPR' A
#
# COMPACT_ATOMS: atom_id res chain seq x y z
N MET A 1 10.08 -9.93 -17.62
CA MET A 1 8.88 -10.78 -17.59
C MET A 1 9.09 -11.82 -16.49
N LEU A 2 8.21 -11.85 -15.50
CA LEU A 2 8.30 -12.74 -14.34
C LEU A 2 7.18 -13.76 -14.48
N THR A 3 7.53 -15.04 -14.57
CA THR A 3 6.53 -16.12 -14.75
C THR A 3 6.14 -16.66 -13.39
N VAL A 4 4.85 -16.63 -13.09
CA VAL A 4 4.29 -17.13 -11.83
C VAL A 4 3.35 -18.28 -12.15
N THR A 5 3.53 -19.40 -11.49
CA THR A 5 2.59 -20.53 -11.57
C THR A 5 1.58 -20.41 -10.45
N LEU A 6 0.31 -20.41 -10.81
CA LEU A 6 -0.80 -20.39 -9.87
C LEU A 6 -1.53 -21.74 -9.93
N PRO A 7 -2.20 -22.14 -8.84
CA PRO A 7 -3.20 -23.21 -8.92
C PRO A 7 -4.30 -22.84 -9.93
N ASP A 8 -4.80 -23.82 -10.68
CA ASP A 8 -5.80 -23.63 -11.75
C ASP A 8 -7.02 -22.80 -11.30
N GLU A 9 -7.50 -23.04 -10.07
CA GLU A 9 -8.63 -22.32 -9.49
C GLU A 9 -8.33 -20.82 -9.33
N LEU A 10 -7.13 -20.50 -8.84
CA LEU A 10 -6.70 -19.11 -8.62
C LEU A 10 -6.42 -18.40 -9.95
N GLU A 11 -5.85 -19.10 -10.93
CA GLU A 11 -5.67 -18.57 -12.27
C GLU A 11 -7.01 -18.19 -12.92
N ALA A 12 -8.01 -19.09 -12.83
CA ALA A 12 -9.35 -18.84 -13.35
C ALA A 12 -10.03 -17.64 -12.67
N GLU A 13 -9.93 -17.54 -11.34
CA GLU A 13 -10.46 -16.40 -10.60
C GLU A 13 -9.79 -15.09 -10.97
N MET A 14 -8.47 -15.09 -11.15
CA MET A 14 -7.70 -13.91 -11.55
C MET A 14 -8.05 -13.44 -12.95
N LEU A 15 -8.17 -14.36 -13.93
CA LEU A 15 -8.62 -14.05 -15.28
C LEU A 15 -10.01 -13.41 -15.28
N ALA A 16 -10.95 -14.01 -14.53
CA ALA A 16 -12.31 -13.50 -14.40
C ALA A 16 -12.35 -12.12 -13.74
N ALA A 17 -11.54 -11.90 -12.70
CA ALA A 17 -11.48 -10.63 -11.99
C ALA A 17 -10.85 -9.50 -12.83
N ALA A 18 -9.77 -9.80 -13.55
CA ALA A 18 -9.16 -8.86 -14.51
C ALA A 18 -10.18 -8.46 -15.59
N SER A 19 -10.87 -9.45 -16.16
CA SER A 19 -11.93 -9.23 -17.17
C SER A 19 -13.07 -8.34 -16.65
N ARG A 20 -13.58 -8.60 -15.43
CA ARG A 20 -14.63 -7.75 -14.80
C ARG A 20 -14.20 -6.29 -14.61
N LYS A 21 -12.89 -6.04 -14.45
CA LYS A 21 -12.33 -4.70 -14.31
C LYS A 21 -11.89 -4.07 -15.64
N GLY A 22 -12.01 -4.80 -16.75
CA GLY A 22 -11.54 -4.35 -18.06
C GLY A 22 -10.03 -4.17 -18.13
N LEU A 23 -9.27 -4.90 -17.31
CA LEU A 23 -7.82 -4.84 -17.23
C LEU A 23 -7.19 -6.10 -17.84
N SER A 24 -5.96 -5.97 -18.33
CA SER A 24 -5.13 -7.15 -18.58
C SER A 24 -4.78 -7.85 -17.26
N VAL A 25 -4.41 -9.13 -17.33
CA VAL A 25 -4.00 -9.90 -16.15
C VAL A 25 -2.78 -9.28 -15.48
N GLU A 26 -1.82 -8.78 -16.25
CA GLU A 26 -0.61 -8.12 -15.73
C GLU A 26 -0.95 -6.82 -14.98
N GLU A 27 -1.82 -5.97 -15.54
CA GLU A 27 -2.27 -4.74 -14.87
C GLU A 27 -3.04 -5.04 -13.60
N TYR A 28 -3.91 -6.06 -13.64
CA TYR A 28 -4.66 -6.47 -12.46
C TYR A 28 -3.76 -7.01 -11.36
N LEU A 29 -2.74 -7.82 -11.72
CA LEU A 29 -1.69 -8.27 -10.81
C LEU A 29 -0.93 -7.11 -10.19
N ALA A 30 -0.51 -6.12 -11.00
CA ALA A 30 0.20 -4.95 -10.50
C ALA A 30 -0.63 -4.17 -9.47
N VAL A 31 -1.94 -4.03 -9.69
CA VAL A 31 -2.86 -3.42 -8.74
C VAL A 31 -2.93 -4.22 -7.44
N ILE A 32 -3.12 -5.54 -7.51
CA ILE A 32 -3.18 -6.40 -6.32
C ILE A 32 -1.87 -6.33 -5.54
N CYS A 33 -0.72 -6.43 -6.20
CA CYS A 33 0.58 -6.36 -5.53
C CYS A 33 0.79 -5.01 -4.84
N LYS A 34 0.34 -3.91 -5.46
CA LYS A 34 0.38 -2.58 -4.84
C LYS A 34 -0.53 -2.49 -3.61
N GLU A 35 -1.74 -3.04 -3.70
CA GLU A 35 -2.69 -3.09 -2.57
C GLU A 35 -2.16 -3.94 -1.43
N ALA A 36 -1.61 -5.13 -1.72
CA ALA A 36 -0.99 -6.02 -0.74
C ALA A 36 0.20 -5.35 -0.02
N LEU A 37 1.08 -4.68 -0.78
CA LEU A 37 2.19 -3.92 -0.19
C LEU A 37 1.68 -2.80 0.73
N SER A 38 0.62 -2.09 0.34
CA SER A 38 0.01 -1.07 1.19
C SER A 38 -0.52 -1.66 2.50
N LEU A 39 -1.16 -2.83 2.44
CA LEU A 39 -1.66 -3.54 3.62
C LEU A 39 -0.54 -4.00 4.55
N GLU A 40 0.59 -4.46 4.00
CA GLU A 40 1.77 -4.84 4.81
C GLU A 40 2.35 -3.64 5.55
N VAL A 41 2.51 -2.51 4.85
CA VAL A 41 2.98 -1.25 5.45
C VAL A 41 2.03 -0.78 6.56
N ASP A 42 0.72 -0.84 6.32
CA ASP A 42 -0.27 -0.44 7.32
C ASP A 42 -0.30 -1.39 8.53
N ARG A 43 -0.06 -2.69 8.31
CA ARG A 43 0.10 -3.67 9.39
C ARG A 43 1.33 -3.36 10.25
N GLU A 44 2.47 -3.05 9.64
CA GLU A 44 3.69 -2.68 10.35
C GLU A 44 3.51 -1.41 11.17
N ARG A 45 2.83 -0.40 10.63
CA ARG A 45 2.48 0.82 11.36
C ARG A 45 1.61 0.52 12.57
N LEU A 46 0.57 -0.28 12.39
CA LEU A 46 -0.32 -0.67 13.48
C LEU A 46 0.45 -1.39 14.59
N GLN A 47 1.36 -2.30 14.21
CA GLN A 47 2.23 -2.99 15.16
C GLN A 47 3.18 -2.02 15.88
N SER A 48 3.75 -1.04 15.16
CA SER A 48 4.59 0.01 15.74
C SER A 48 3.82 0.77 16.83
N TYR A 49 2.61 1.25 16.52
CA TYR A 49 1.75 1.94 17.48
C TYR A 49 1.38 1.08 18.69
N GLN A 50 1.04 -0.20 18.48
CA GLN A 50 0.76 -1.13 19.58
C GLN A 50 1.99 -1.38 20.47
N SER A 51 3.19 -1.35 19.90
CA SER A 51 4.46 -1.49 20.62
C SER A 51 4.94 -0.20 21.30
N GLY A 52 4.18 0.90 21.19
CA GLY A 52 4.55 2.22 21.73
C GLY A 52 5.64 2.92 20.93
N ARG A 53 5.94 2.45 19.71
CA ARG A 53 6.89 3.09 18.79
C ARG A 53 6.14 4.04 17.85
N PRO A 54 6.67 5.25 17.59
CA PRO A 54 6.08 6.15 16.61
C PRO A 54 6.04 5.53 15.21
N GLY A 55 4.94 5.74 14.47
CA GLY A 55 4.80 5.32 13.07
C GLY A 55 5.62 6.16 12.08
N VAL A 56 6.06 7.35 12.52
CA VAL A 56 6.96 8.26 11.80
C VAL A 56 8.02 8.79 12.76
N SER A 57 9.20 9.14 12.26
CA SER A 57 10.24 9.75 13.10
C SER A 57 9.79 11.12 13.62
N GLN A 58 10.26 11.48 14.82
CA GLN A 58 9.94 12.75 15.44
C GLN A 58 10.34 13.94 14.55
N ASP A 59 11.56 13.93 13.99
CA ASP A 59 12.04 15.00 13.10
C ASP A 59 11.12 15.23 11.89
N ARG A 60 10.56 14.15 11.33
CA ARG A 60 9.65 14.23 10.18
C ARG A 60 8.28 14.76 10.60
N ALA A 61 7.80 14.37 11.77
CA ALA A 61 6.56 14.90 12.34
C ALA A 61 6.69 16.40 12.65
N ASP A 62 7.80 16.81 13.28
CA ASP A 62 8.06 18.20 13.64
C ASP A 62 8.20 19.10 12.40
N ALA A 63 8.91 18.62 11.36
CA ALA A 63 9.01 19.33 10.10
C ALA A 63 7.64 19.54 9.44
N TRP A 64 6.80 18.49 9.41
CA TRP A 64 5.45 18.59 8.85
C TRP A 64 4.56 19.54 9.65
N LEU A 65 4.61 19.48 10.98
CA LEU A 65 3.87 20.40 11.85
C LEU A 65 4.31 21.85 11.65
N SER A 66 5.62 22.09 11.46
CA SER A 66 6.15 23.42 11.16
C SER A 66 5.66 23.93 9.80
N ASP A 67 5.63 23.08 8.77
CA ASP A 67 5.11 23.46 7.45
C ASP A 67 3.59 23.73 7.50
N LEU A 68 2.83 22.92 8.24
CA LEU A 68 1.40 23.13 8.46
C LEU A 68 1.13 24.46 9.18
N ALA A 69 1.91 24.77 10.22
CA ALA A 69 1.82 26.04 10.95
C ALA A 69 2.19 27.26 10.06
N ALA A 70 3.06 27.06 9.07
CA ALA A 70 3.38 28.05 8.05
C ALA A 70 2.33 28.16 6.92
N GLY A 71 1.24 27.40 7.00
CA GLY A 71 0.16 27.40 6.01
C GLY A 71 0.43 26.57 4.76
N LYS A 72 1.49 25.76 4.74
CA LYS A 72 1.76 24.84 3.64
C LYS A 72 0.98 23.55 3.89
N TRP A 73 0.03 23.27 3.01
CA TRP A 73 -0.71 22.02 3.08
C TRP A 73 0.05 20.89 2.39
N SER A 74 0.19 19.77 3.08
CA SER A 74 0.64 18.48 2.54
C SER A 74 -0.03 17.35 3.33
N GLU A 75 -0.05 16.14 2.75
CA GLU A 75 -0.58 14.97 3.45
C GLU A 75 0.23 14.69 4.72
N CYS A 76 -0.47 14.30 5.79
CA CYS A 76 0.14 13.90 7.06
C CYS A 76 1.16 12.78 6.80
N PRO A 77 2.41 12.91 7.28
CA PRO A 77 3.44 11.91 7.06
C PRO A 77 2.99 10.60 7.66
N ARG A 78 3.13 9.55 6.85
CA ARG A 78 2.90 8.16 7.24
C ARG A 78 4.20 7.37 7.16
#